data_AF-A0A2S6TK46-F1
#
_entry.id   AF-A0A2S6TK46-F1
#
_cell.length_a   1.000
_cell.length_b   1.000
_cell.length_c   1.000
_cell.angle_alpha   90.00
_cell.angle_beta   90.00
_cell.angle_gamma   90.00
#
_symmetry.space_group_name_H-M   'P 1'
#
loop_
_entity.id
_entity.type
_entity.pdbx_description
1 polymer ?
#
loop_
_entity_poly.entity_id
_entity_poly.type
_entity_poly.pdbx_seq_one_letter_code
_entity_poly.pdbx_strand_id
1 'polypeptide(L)'
;MTPTRGSPDVRGVLDFRPILFITGVLMLSLAVAMCLPAIADAAVLNPDWQVFVIAAGFTLFVGGVLALTCRGDIRTITPRQGFILTTTLWIIIPAFAALPFAFADLDLSYTDAFFESMSGLTTTGSTIIESLDAAPPGILIWRALLQWLG
;
A
#
# COMPACT_ATOMS: atom_id res chain seq x y z
N MET A 1 4.60 -35.57 -41.24
CA MET A 1 3.47 -35.20 -40.35
C MET A 1 3.58 -36.02 -39.08
N THR A 2 3.99 -35.38 -37.98
CA THR A 2 4.00 -35.99 -36.64
C THR A 2 3.47 -34.94 -35.68
N PRO A 3 2.25 -35.08 -35.14
CA PRO A 3 1.73 -34.14 -34.16
C PRO A 3 2.42 -34.41 -32.82
N THR A 4 3.22 -33.45 -32.34
CA THR A 4 3.75 -33.46 -30.99
C THR A 4 2.59 -33.23 -30.02
N ARG A 5 2.21 -34.32 -29.36
CA ARG A 5 1.24 -34.43 -28.28
C ARG A 5 1.45 -33.28 -27.28
N GLY A 6 0.47 -32.38 -27.20
CA GLY A 6 0.39 -31.43 -26.09
C GLY A 6 0.40 -32.21 -24.79
N SER A 7 1.40 -31.94 -23.95
CA SER A 7 1.36 -32.36 -22.56
C SER A 7 0.07 -31.80 -21.95
N PRO A 8 -0.74 -32.62 -21.26
CA PRO A 8 -1.84 -32.09 -20.47
C PRO A 8 -1.23 -31.11 -19.47
N ASP A 9 -1.70 -29.88 -19.46
CA ASP A 9 -1.35 -28.91 -18.42
C ASP A 9 -1.93 -29.41 -17.09
N VAL A 10 -1.12 -30.20 -16.38
CA VAL A 10 -1.48 -30.77 -15.07
C VAL A 10 -1.26 -29.68 -14.02
N ARG A 11 -2.19 -28.73 -13.96
CA ARG A 11 -2.78 -28.05 -12.79
C ARG A 11 -3.28 -26.66 -13.20
N GLY A 12 -4.58 -26.55 -13.49
CA GLY A 12 -5.32 -25.27 -13.51
C GLY A 12 -5.48 -24.64 -12.13
N VAL A 13 -4.44 -24.69 -11.29
CA VAL A 13 -4.40 -24.08 -9.96
C VAL A 13 -3.76 -22.71 -10.11
N LEU A 14 -4.50 -21.68 -9.71
CA LEU A 14 -4.08 -20.29 -9.79
C LEU A 14 -2.89 -20.06 -8.86
N ASP A 15 -1.73 -19.71 -9.42
CA ASP A 15 -0.56 -19.36 -8.59
C ASP A 15 -0.71 -17.93 -8.06
N PHE A 16 -0.82 -17.80 -6.74
CA PHE A 16 -0.94 -16.50 -6.06
C PHE A 16 0.42 -15.87 -5.74
N ARG A 17 1.54 -16.58 -5.91
CA ARG A 17 2.87 -16.06 -5.57
C ARG A 17 3.19 -14.76 -6.31
N PRO A 18 2.95 -14.62 -7.63
CA PRO A 18 3.23 -13.35 -8.32
C PRO A 18 2.39 -12.19 -7.77
N ILE A 19 1.13 -12.46 -7.36
CA ILE A 19 0.22 -11.47 -6.82
C ILE A 19 0.76 -10.95 -5.47
N LEU A 20 1.01 -11.88 -4.54
CA LEU A 20 1.51 -11.57 -3.21
C LEU A 20 2.90 -10.93 -3.24
N PHE A 21 3.76 -11.36 -4.16
CA PHE A 21 5.06 -10.74 -4.37
C PHE A 21 4.93 -9.27 -4.78
N ILE A 22 4.10 -8.97 -5.78
CA ILE A 22 3.91 -7.58 -6.26
C ILE A 22 3.24 -6.73 -5.18
N THR A 23 2.24 -7.26 -4.47
CA THR A 23 1.65 -6.60 -3.30
C THR A 23 2.73 -6.29 -2.26
N GLY A 24 3.59 -7.24 -1.93
CA GLY A 24 4.71 -7.04 -1.01
C GLY A 24 5.67 -5.93 -1.47
N VAL A 25 6.05 -5.93 -2.75
CA VAL A 25 6.92 -4.89 -3.33
C VAL A 25 6.28 -3.50 -3.25
N LEU A 26 4.99 -3.38 -3.56
CA LEU A 26 4.28 -2.09 -3.46
C LEU A 26 4.11 -1.63 -2.01
N MET A 27 3.92 -2.56 -1.05
CA MET A 27 3.96 -2.24 0.37
C MET A 27 5.34 -1.75 0.83
N LEU A 28 6.43 -2.32 0.31
CA LEU A 28 7.78 -1.81 0.60
C LEU A 28 7.95 -0.38 0.08
N SER A 29 7.47 -0.07 -1.13
CA SER A 29 7.47 1.29 -1.66
C SER A 29 6.64 2.25 -0.78
N LEU A 30 5.47 1.80 -0.31
CA LEU A 30 4.62 2.58 0.59
C LEU A 30 5.32 2.86 1.94
N ALA A 31 6.00 1.86 2.51
CA ALA A 31 6.77 2.03 3.74
C ALA A 31 7.90 3.06 3.58
N VAL A 32 8.60 3.04 2.44
CA VAL A 32 9.62 4.06 2.12
C VAL A 32 8.99 5.45 1.96
N ALA A 33 7.82 5.53 1.32
CA ALA A 33 7.12 6.80 1.15
C ALA A 33 6.72 7.43 2.50
N MET A 34 6.33 6.63 3.50
CA MET A 34 6.02 7.08 4.86
C MET A 34 7.23 7.71 5.60
N CYS A 35 8.47 7.47 5.15
CA CYS A 35 9.64 8.10 5.75
C CYS A 35 9.68 9.61 5.47
N LEU A 36 9.14 10.08 4.34
CA LEU A 36 9.14 11.51 4.01
C LEU A 36 8.29 12.35 4.99
N PRO A 37 7.01 12.01 5.27
CA PRO A 37 6.23 12.72 6.28
C PRO A 37 6.79 12.52 7.69
N ALA A 38 7.39 11.37 8.02
CA ALA A 38 8.10 11.20 9.29
C ALA A 38 9.24 12.22 9.47
N ILE A 39 10.04 12.43 8.44
CA ILE A 39 11.12 13.44 8.47
C ILE A 39 10.54 14.85 8.61
N ALA A 40 9.43 15.15 7.92
CA ALA A 40 8.78 16.45 7.99
C ALA A 40 8.24 16.76 9.40
N ASP A 41 7.54 15.82 10.02
CA ASP A 41 7.04 15.99 11.39
C ASP A 41 8.18 16.05 12.41
N ALA A 42 9.24 15.24 12.23
CA ALA A 42 10.42 15.30 13.09
C ALA A 42 11.14 16.66 12.99
N ALA A 43 11.18 17.28 11.81
CA ALA A 43 11.81 18.58 11.59
C ALA A 43 11.09 19.73 12.32
N VAL A 44 9.78 19.60 12.56
CA VAL A 44 8.97 20.56 13.32
C VAL A 44 8.71 20.13 14.77
N LEU A 45 9.38 19.08 15.24
CA LEU A 45 9.22 18.49 16.58
C LEU A 45 7.78 18.03 16.88
N ASN A 46 7.01 17.65 15.85
CA ASN A 46 5.68 17.08 16.03
C ASN A 46 5.81 15.58 16.36
N PRO A 47 5.24 15.07 17.47
CA PRO A 47 5.38 13.67 17.89
C PRO A 47 4.84 12.63 16.90
N ASP A 48 3.98 13.01 15.96
CA ASP A 48 3.40 12.13 14.93
C ASP A 48 4.44 11.49 14.00
N TRP A 49 5.69 12.00 13.98
CA TRP A 49 6.79 11.32 13.30
C TRP A 49 6.94 9.86 13.77
N GLN A 50 6.66 9.58 15.06
CA GLN A 50 6.72 8.24 15.62
C GLN A 50 5.66 7.33 15.01
N VAL A 51 4.46 7.86 14.79
CA VAL A 51 3.35 7.16 14.16
C VAL A 51 3.74 6.74 12.74
N PHE A 52 4.29 7.66 11.95
CA PHE A 52 4.78 7.35 10.62
C PHE A 52 5.90 6.30 10.63
N VAL A 53 6.85 6.37 11.57
CA VAL A 53 7.93 5.38 11.68
C VAL A 53 7.40 3.99 12.05
N ILE A 54 6.46 3.91 12.99
CA ILE A 54 5.85 2.64 13.39
C ILE A 54 5.02 2.05 12.24
N ALA A 55 4.21 2.87 11.57
CA ALA A 55 3.42 2.47 10.40
C ALA A 55 4.34 2.00 9.25
N ALA A 56 5.42 2.73 8.98
CA ALA A 56 6.42 2.36 8.00
C ALA A 56 7.09 1.03 8.37
N GLY A 57 7.50 0.85 9.63
CA GLY A 57 8.13 -0.39 10.12
C GLY A 57 7.20 -1.61 10.01
N PHE A 58 5.92 -1.46 10.38
CA PHE A 58 4.93 -2.52 10.24
C PHE A 58 4.64 -2.85 8.78
N THR A 59 4.45 -1.84 7.93
CA THR A 59 4.23 -2.01 6.49
C THR A 59 5.44 -2.66 5.82
N LEU A 60 6.66 -2.24 6.19
CA LEU A 60 7.92 -2.82 5.72
C LEU A 60 8.04 -4.29 6.12
N PHE A 61 7.70 -4.62 7.37
CA PHE A 61 7.73 -5.99 7.86
C PHE A 61 6.78 -6.89 7.08
N VAL A 62 5.49 -6.50 6.97
CA VAL A 62 4.49 -7.31 6.26
C VAL A 62 4.81 -7.40 4.77
N GLY A 63 5.13 -6.28 4.13
CA GLY A 63 5.51 -6.23 2.71
C GLY A 63 6.78 -7.03 2.42
N GLY A 64 7.76 -6.97 3.32
CA GLY A 64 9.00 -7.73 3.24
C GLY A 64 8.77 -9.23 3.37
N VAL A 65 7.94 -9.66 4.33
CA VAL A 65 7.56 -11.08 4.46
C VAL A 65 6.89 -11.59 3.18
N LEU A 66 5.94 -10.84 2.61
CA LEU A 66 5.28 -11.20 1.36
C LEU A 66 6.27 -11.27 0.19
N ALA A 67 7.10 -10.25 0.01
CA ALA A 67 8.07 -10.17 -1.08
C ALA A 67 9.14 -11.27 -0.98
N LEU A 68 9.59 -11.63 0.23
CA LEU A 68 10.62 -12.64 0.43
C LEU A 68 10.07 -14.06 0.30
N THR A 69 8.88 -14.34 0.83
CA THR A 69 8.28 -15.68 0.83
C THR A 69 7.61 -16.04 -0.50
N CYS A 70 7.13 -15.06 -1.25
CA CYS A 70 6.49 -15.25 -2.56
C CYS A 70 7.42 -14.96 -3.74
N ARG A 71 8.72 -14.75 -3.50
CA ARG A 71 9.73 -14.56 -4.54
C ARG A 71 9.78 -15.79 -5.46
N GLY A 72 9.67 -15.58 -6.76
CA GLY A 72 9.60 -16.66 -7.75
C GLY A 72 9.72 -16.17 -9.19
N ASP A 73 9.60 -17.09 -10.14
CA ASP A 73 9.78 -16.82 -11.56
C ASP A 73 8.52 -16.12 -12.14
N ILE A 74 8.53 -14.78 -12.14
CA ILE A 74 7.43 -13.95 -12.68
C ILE A 74 7.62 -13.83 -14.20
N ARG A 75 7.41 -14.93 -14.92
CA ARG A 75 7.63 -14.93 -16.38
C ARG A 75 6.48 -14.26 -17.12
N THR A 76 5.24 -14.48 -16.68
CA THR A 76 4.04 -13.88 -17.27
C THR A 76 2.90 -13.83 -16.25
N ILE A 77 2.29 -12.66 -16.07
CA ILE A 77 1.03 -12.53 -15.33
C ILE A 77 -0.11 -12.87 -16.29
N THR A 78 -0.91 -13.86 -15.96
CA THR A 78 -2.13 -14.16 -16.73
C THR A 78 -3.18 -13.06 -16.52
N PRO A 79 -4.09 -12.81 -17.48
CA PRO A 79 -5.15 -11.81 -17.30
C PRO A 79 -5.98 -12.01 -16.02
N ARG A 80 -6.26 -13.28 -15.65
CA ARG A 80 -6.96 -13.63 -14.41
C ARG A 80 -6.17 -13.19 -13.16
N GLN A 81 -4.86 -13.45 -13.12
CA GLN A 81 -4.01 -12.98 -12.03
C GLN A 81 -3.93 -11.45 -11.99
N GLY A 82 -3.94 -10.79 -13.16
CA GLY A 82 -3.98 -9.33 -13.26
C GLY A 82 -5.22 -8.74 -12.59
N PHE A 83 -6.42 -9.26 -12.86
CA PHE A 83 -7.64 -8.81 -12.19
C PHE A 83 -7.57 -9.01 -10.67
N ILE A 84 -7.15 -10.18 -10.21
CA ILE A 84 -7.04 -10.47 -8.76
C ILE A 84 -6.00 -9.56 -8.11
N LEU A 85 -4.86 -9.34 -8.77
CA LEU A 85 -3.81 -8.44 -8.30
C LEU A 85 -4.37 -7.03 -8.13
N THR A 86 -4.98 -6.45 -9.15
CA THR A 86 -5.52 -5.09 -9.08
C THR A 86 -6.54 -4.95 -7.96
N THR A 87 -7.49 -5.88 -7.84
CA THR A 87 -8.47 -5.86 -6.73
C THR A 87 -7.80 -5.99 -5.36
N THR A 88 -6.78 -6.84 -5.24
CA THR A 88 -6.02 -7.00 -4.00
C THR A 88 -5.30 -5.70 -3.62
N LEU A 89 -4.69 -5.01 -4.58
CA LEU A 89 -3.97 -3.76 -4.33
C LEU A 89 -4.90 -2.63 -3.87
N TRP A 90 -6.09 -2.50 -4.46
CA TRP A 90 -7.08 -1.51 -4.04
C TRP A 90 -7.66 -1.72 -2.65
N ILE A 91 -7.46 -2.91 -2.05
CA ILE A 91 -7.88 -3.18 -0.68
C ILE A 91 -6.67 -3.03 0.26
N ILE A 92 -5.55 -3.67 -0.09
CA ILE A 92 -4.39 -3.76 0.79
C ILE A 92 -3.63 -2.43 0.87
N ILE A 93 -3.35 -1.76 -0.26
CA ILE A 93 -2.52 -0.55 -0.22
C ILE A 93 -3.21 0.57 0.60
N PRO A 94 -4.51 0.88 0.40
CA PRO A 94 -5.21 1.86 1.23
C PRO A 94 -5.32 1.45 2.70
N ALA A 95 -5.47 0.15 3.00
CA ALA A 95 -5.53 -0.33 4.38
C ALA A 95 -4.24 -0.02 5.16
N PHE A 96 -3.07 -0.22 4.54
CA PHE A 96 -1.80 0.11 5.18
C PHE A 96 -1.51 1.62 5.12
N ALA A 97 -1.89 2.30 4.05
CA ALA A 97 -1.71 3.74 3.91
C ALA A 97 -2.60 4.56 4.87
N ALA A 98 -3.66 3.95 5.41
CA ALA A 98 -4.52 4.52 6.45
C ALA A 98 -3.85 4.55 7.84
N LEU A 99 -2.81 3.75 8.09
CA LEU A 99 -2.22 3.63 9.43
C LEU A 99 -1.77 4.98 10.02
N PRO A 100 -1.07 5.87 9.28
CA PRO A 100 -0.71 7.17 9.84
C PRO A 100 -1.93 8.04 10.15
N PHE A 101 -2.97 8.02 9.33
CA PHE A 101 -4.20 8.78 9.60
C PHE A 101 -4.97 8.25 10.81
N ALA A 102 -4.96 6.94 11.03
CA ALA A 102 -5.69 6.30 12.12
C ALA A 102 -5.02 6.48 13.49
N PHE A 103 -3.71 6.69 13.52
CA PHE A 103 -2.92 6.72 14.76
C PHE A 103 -2.26 8.07 15.06
N ALA A 104 -2.26 9.01 14.12
CA ALA A 104 -1.88 10.41 14.38
C ALA A 104 -2.96 11.11 15.21
N ASP A 105 -2.63 12.28 15.75
CA ASP A 105 -3.53 13.09 16.57
C ASP A 105 -4.58 13.83 15.73
N LEU A 106 -5.41 13.07 15.00
CA LEU A 106 -6.49 13.54 14.13
C LEU A 106 -7.90 13.14 14.61
N ASP A 107 -7.99 12.32 15.66
CA ASP A 107 -9.23 11.75 16.22
C ASP A 107 -10.13 11.09 15.16
N LEU A 108 -9.53 10.38 14.20
CA LEU A 108 -10.24 9.65 13.15
C LEU A 108 -10.49 8.19 13.55
N SER A 109 -11.68 7.68 13.22
CA SER A 109 -11.88 6.23 13.24
C SER A 109 -11.01 5.56 12.17
N TYR A 110 -10.73 4.26 12.29
CA TYR A 110 -9.99 3.56 11.22
C TYR A 110 -10.74 3.56 9.88
N THR A 111 -12.08 3.54 9.91
CA THR A 111 -12.90 3.63 8.70
C THR A 111 -12.72 4.97 8.00
N ASP A 112 -12.65 6.04 8.80
CA ASP A 112 -12.39 7.40 8.35
C ASP A 112 -10.98 7.52 7.76
N ALA A 113 -9.98 7.01 8.46
CA ALA A 113 -8.61 6.94 7.97
C ALA A 113 -8.49 6.13 6.65
N PHE A 114 -9.22 5.02 6.54
CA PHE A 114 -9.30 4.23 5.32
C PHE A 114 -9.95 5.02 4.18
N PHE A 115 -11.02 5.76 4.46
CA PHE A 115 -11.65 6.64 3.47
C PHE A 115 -10.68 7.72 2.97
N GLU A 116 -9.97 8.39 3.87
CA GLU A 116 -8.98 9.42 3.51
C GLU A 116 -7.85 8.82 2.67
N SER A 117 -7.34 7.65 3.07
CA SER A 117 -6.31 6.95 2.31
C SER A 117 -6.79 6.48 0.93
N MET A 118 -8.01 5.96 0.84
CA MET A 118 -8.60 5.52 -0.42
C MET A 118 -8.77 6.71 -1.35
N SER A 119 -9.39 7.80 -0.88
CA SER A 119 -9.57 9.05 -1.62
C SER A 119 -8.25 9.60 -2.15
N GLY A 120 -7.19 9.55 -1.31
CA GLY A 120 -5.81 9.87 -1.68
C GLY A 120 -5.33 9.07 -2.90
N LEU A 121 -5.29 7.74 -2.75
CA LEU A 121 -4.75 6.81 -3.73
C LEU A 121 -5.59 6.70 -5.01
N THR A 122 -6.90 6.96 -4.95
CA THR A 122 -7.77 6.96 -6.15
C THR A 122 -7.85 8.32 -6.81
N THR A 123 -7.00 9.26 -6.41
CA THR A 123 -6.99 10.65 -6.87
C THR A 123 -8.36 11.35 -6.81
N THR A 124 -9.21 10.93 -5.88
CA THR A 124 -10.56 11.47 -5.71
C THR A 124 -10.53 12.83 -5.03
N GLY A 125 -9.64 13.01 -4.07
CA GLY A 125 -9.38 14.31 -3.45
C GLY A 125 -10.47 14.79 -2.48
N SER A 126 -11.43 13.93 -2.12
CA SER A 126 -12.36 14.19 -1.02
C SER A 126 -11.66 14.06 0.33
N THR A 127 -12.13 14.78 1.34
CA THR A 127 -11.56 14.68 2.69
C THR A 127 -12.63 14.74 3.75
N ILE A 128 -12.34 14.08 4.86
CA ILE A 128 -13.15 14.10 6.09
C ILE A 128 -12.43 14.82 7.23
N ILE A 129 -11.18 15.23 7.02
CA ILE A 129 -10.40 16.01 7.99
C ILE A 129 -10.96 17.44 8.00
N GLU A 130 -11.60 17.85 9.10
CA GLU A 130 -12.30 19.13 9.19
C GLU A 130 -11.36 20.35 9.17
N SER A 131 -10.25 20.28 9.92
CA SER A 131 -9.30 21.40 10.09
C SER A 131 -7.97 21.15 9.39
N LEU A 132 -8.02 20.95 8.07
CA LEU A 132 -6.83 20.59 7.29
C LEU A 132 -5.72 21.64 7.36
N ASP A 133 -6.07 22.93 7.40
CA ASP A 133 -5.08 24.03 7.45
C ASP A 133 -4.24 24.03 8.75
N ALA A 134 -4.74 23.37 9.80
CA ALA A 134 -4.05 23.21 11.08
C ALA A 134 -3.37 21.84 11.23
N ALA A 135 -3.49 20.96 10.22
CA ALA A 135 -2.94 19.62 10.30
C ALA A 135 -1.39 19.64 10.32
N PRO A 136 -0.75 18.66 10.98
CA PRO A 136 0.70 18.51 10.96
C PRO A 136 1.27 18.45 9.53
N PRO A 137 2.47 19.02 9.28
CA PRO A 137 3.10 18.98 7.96
C PRO A 137 3.23 17.56 7.38
N GLY A 138 3.50 16.55 8.20
CA GLY A 138 3.59 15.16 7.77
C GLY A 138 2.25 14.64 7.26
N ILE A 139 1.13 14.97 7.88
CA ILE A 139 -0.21 14.62 7.39
C ILE A 139 -0.50 15.27 6.03
N LEU A 140 -0.16 16.56 5.87
CA LEU A 140 -0.33 17.27 4.60
C LEU A 140 0.52 16.66 3.48
N ILE A 141 1.78 16.36 3.77
CA ILE A 141 2.70 15.69 2.83
C ILE A 141 2.20 14.29 2.51
N TRP A 142 1.72 13.54 3.49
CA TRP A 142 1.23 12.19 3.27
C TRP A 142 0.03 12.17 2.33
N ARG A 143 -0.92 13.08 2.51
CA ARG A 143 -2.04 13.25 1.58
C ARG A 143 -1.58 13.55 0.16
N ALA A 144 -0.65 14.50 0.00
CA ALA A 144 -0.11 14.85 -1.30
C ALA A 144 0.64 13.68 -1.96
N LEU A 145 1.37 12.90 -1.16
CA LEU A 145 2.07 11.69 -1.63
C LEU A 145 1.10 10.61 -2.08
N LEU A 146 0.01 10.36 -1.34
CA LEU A 146 -0.98 9.36 -1.75
C LEU A 146 -1.65 9.72 -3.08
N GLN A 147 -1.92 11.01 -3.31
CA GLN A 147 -2.41 11.53 -4.59
C GLN A 147 -1.38 11.39 -5.72
N TRP A 148 -0.09 11.52 -5.41
CA TRP A 148 0.98 11.35 -6.41
C TRP A 148 1.28 9.88 -6.72
N LEU A 149 1.09 8.99 -5.74
CA LEU A 149 1.29 7.55 -5.88
C LEU A 149 0.13 6.86 -6.63
N GLY A 150 -1.08 7.42 -6.53
CA GLY A 150 -2.28 6.97 -7.24
C GLY A 150 -2.26 7.26 -8.73
#